data_AF-A0A6B1ILY5-F1
#
_entry.id   AF-A0A6B1ILY5-F1
#
_cell.length_a   1.000
_cell.length_b   1.000
_cell.length_c   1.000
_cell.angle_alpha   90.00
_cell.angle_beta   90.00
_cell.angle_gamma   90.00
#
_symmetry.space_group_name_H-M   'P 1'
#
loop_
_entity.id
_entity.type
_entity.pdbx_description
1 polymer ?
#
loop_
_entity_poly.entity_id
_entity_poly.type
_entity_poly.pdbx_seq_one_letter_code
_entity_poly.pdbx_strand_id
1 'polypeptide(L)'
;MSVENAFEMPDPGRNDEYWYNYGYNALDLTVDEYAYDETDFGSYGINDGEVRADETDWDELHLRGRIKVPDGLLEYVLEDDATPGDATRLLVCADCIQTHNRFVAAEPIDVMTGSVEFEATFQRDLLAGTVKLSPVLVRSNAPQNDDNEDFRYGQTPGIRLADGRDVYLHVDSPDDESGSFLEIMSKRFEDPLPEDNVFDLEHSPADDPTFYVNSRIDLLVPALKNRAPHGSKRWTREVLERLIGHPVWIELVLWTAADIQNGECQHGWQRDVVKTLTEHMYDHDDPDETARDLEERISDPERVPMLVEEINESLQEYFDPRSDLENLFEEVL
;
A
#
# COMPACT_ATOMS: atom_id res chain seq x y z
N MET A 1 33.50 -2.61 10.47
CA MET A 1 33.77 -1.43 9.64
C MET A 1 32.41 -0.88 9.28
N SER A 2 32.00 0.15 9.99
CA SER A 2 30.67 0.76 9.83
C SER A 2 30.68 1.59 8.57
N VAL A 3 29.80 1.26 7.62
CA VAL A 3 29.51 2.13 6.49
C VAL A 3 28.48 3.12 7.01
N GLU A 4 28.94 4.33 7.34
CA GLU A 4 28.07 5.48 7.52
C GLU A 4 27.28 5.65 6.21
N ASN A 5 25.97 5.42 6.27
CA ASN A 5 25.05 5.89 5.25
C ASN A 5 25.07 7.42 5.31
N ALA A 6 26.04 8.02 4.63
CA ALA A 6 25.99 9.42 4.28
C ALA A 6 24.76 9.57 3.38
N PHE A 7 23.77 10.26 3.91
CA PHE A 7 22.66 10.80 3.14
C PHE A 7 23.25 11.61 1.98
N GLU A 8 23.27 11.02 0.78
CA GLU A 8 23.24 11.83 -0.43
C GLU A 8 21.84 12.43 -0.47
N MET A 9 21.73 13.71 -0.12
CA MET A 9 20.59 14.51 -0.56
C MET A 9 20.41 14.18 -2.04
N PRO A 10 19.23 13.70 -2.49
CA PRO A 10 18.85 13.98 -3.87
C PRO A 10 19.13 15.46 -4.03
N ASP A 11 19.98 15.86 -4.99
CA ASP A 11 20.20 17.27 -5.32
C ASP A 11 18.83 17.93 -5.19
N PRO A 12 18.59 18.78 -4.18
CA PRO A 12 17.26 19.25 -3.84
C PRO A 12 16.92 20.36 -4.83
N GLY A 13 17.18 20.06 -6.11
CA GLY A 13 17.29 20.96 -7.23
C GLY A 13 16.17 21.93 -7.06
N ARG A 14 16.55 23.18 -6.80
CA ARG A 14 15.64 24.27 -6.45
C ARG A 14 14.37 24.12 -7.25
N ASN A 15 13.32 23.59 -6.63
CA ASN A 15 12.08 23.36 -7.33
C ASN A 15 11.40 24.73 -7.45
N ASP A 16 11.13 25.17 -8.68
CA ASP A 16 10.48 26.46 -8.94
C ASP A 16 9.04 26.52 -8.40
N GLU A 17 8.50 25.41 -7.87
CA GLU A 17 7.17 25.34 -7.25
C GLU A 17 7.05 26.09 -5.91
N TYR A 18 8.11 26.11 -5.09
CA TYR A 18 8.08 26.78 -3.79
C TYR A 18 9.12 27.90 -3.73
N TRP A 19 8.70 29.06 -3.19
CA TRP A 19 9.58 30.21 -3.02
C TRP A 19 10.52 30.10 -1.80
N TYR A 20 10.68 28.91 -1.23
CA TYR A 20 11.45 28.59 -0.01
C TYR A 20 11.95 27.15 -0.06
N ASN A 21 12.95 26.81 0.75
CA ASN A 21 13.45 25.43 0.87
C ASN A 21 12.37 24.49 1.44
N TYR A 22 12.04 23.44 0.69
CA TYR A 22 11.05 22.44 1.07
C TYR A 22 11.67 21.04 1.07
N GLY A 23 11.44 20.28 2.13
CA GLY A 23 11.86 18.89 2.26
C GLY A 23 10.87 17.94 1.58
N TYR A 24 11.07 17.66 0.31
CA TYR A 24 10.23 16.71 -0.44
C TYR A 24 10.53 15.27 -0.03
N ASN A 25 9.47 14.55 0.34
CA ASN A 25 9.48 13.16 0.75
C ASN A 25 10.60 12.84 1.75
N ALA A 26 10.85 13.77 2.67
CA ALA A 26 11.98 13.72 3.59
C ALA A 26 11.65 13.01 4.90
N LEU A 27 10.37 12.93 5.27
CA LEU A 27 9.89 12.27 6.49
C LEU A 27 9.52 10.81 6.18
N ASP A 28 9.79 9.92 7.12
CA ASP A 28 9.45 8.50 6.98
C ASP A 28 8.51 8.10 8.12
N LEU A 29 7.24 7.89 7.79
CA LEU A 29 6.17 7.50 8.71
C LEU A 29 6.01 5.98 8.69
N THR A 30 6.03 5.39 9.87
CA THR A 30 5.81 3.96 10.09
C THR A 30 4.76 3.77 11.17
N VAL A 31 3.84 2.83 11.00
CA VAL A 31 2.94 2.37 12.05
C VAL A 31 3.50 1.05 12.57
N ASP A 32 3.61 0.92 13.87
CA ASP A 32 4.25 -0.24 14.53
C ASP A 32 3.20 -1.20 15.11
N GLU A 33 2.12 -0.66 15.66
CA GLU A 33 1.04 -1.44 16.29
C GLU A 33 -0.30 -0.67 16.25
N TYR A 34 -1.41 -1.41 16.30
CA TYR A 34 -2.75 -0.86 16.50
C TYR A 34 -3.58 -1.70 17.46
N ALA A 35 -4.64 -1.09 18.00
CA ALA A 35 -5.64 -1.75 18.84
C ALA A 35 -7.03 -1.19 18.56
N TYR A 36 -8.06 -2.02 18.73
CA TYR A 36 -9.45 -1.59 18.76
C TYR A 36 -9.91 -1.42 20.20
N ASP A 37 -10.62 -0.34 20.50
CA ASP A 37 -11.19 -0.06 21.81
C ASP A 37 -10.17 -0.33 22.96
N GLU A 38 -10.54 -1.14 23.96
CA GLU A 38 -9.67 -1.50 25.08
C GLU A 38 -8.87 -2.80 24.87
N THR A 39 -8.66 -3.23 23.62
CA THR A 39 -7.88 -4.46 23.32
C THR A 39 -6.37 -4.23 23.42
N ASP A 40 -5.62 -5.34 23.49
CA ASP A 40 -4.16 -5.29 23.47
C ASP A 40 -3.66 -4.89 22.06
N PHE A 41 -2.60 -4.08 22.03
CA PHE A 41 -1.95 -3.71 20.77
C PHE A 41 -1.36 -4.92 20.05
N GLY A 42 -1.61 -4.98 18.74
CA GLY A 42 -1.09 -5.98 17.84
C GLY A 42 -0.48 -5.35 16.59
N SER A 43 0.29 -6.15 15.85
CA SER A 43 0.92 -5.74 14.59
C SER A 43 0.45 -6.59 13.40
N TYR A 44 -0.62 -7.36 13.58
CA TYR A 44 -1.22 -8.16 12.50
C TYR A 44 -1.74 -7.24 11.40
N GLY A 45 -1.58 -7.57 10.13
CA GLY A 45 -2.06 -6.71 9.03
C GLY A 45 -1.29 -5.40 8.81
N ILE A 46 -0.25 -5.12 9.61
CA ILE A 46 0.66 -3.98 9.38
C ILE A 46 1.76 -4.41 8.41
N ASN A 47 1.90 -3.65 7.33
CA ASN A 47 2.94 -3.81 6.33
C ASN A 47 3.56 -2.45 5.94
N ASP A 48 4.52 -2.47 5.01
CA ASP A 48 5.32 -1.29 4.67
C ASP A 48 4.49 -0.20 3.95
N GLY A 49 3.93 0.73 4.74
CA GLY A 49 3.04 1.78 4.24
C GLY A 49 1.56 1.43 4.29
N GLU A 50 1.17 0.31 4.93
CA GLU A 50 -0.21 -0.17 4.99
C GLU A 50 -0.57 -0.72 6.37
N VAL A 51 -1.79 -0.43 6.82
CA VAL A 51 -2.38 -0.99 8.04
C VAL A 51 -3.75 -1.51 7.69
N ARG A 52 -3.96 -2.83 7.79
CA ARG A 52 -5.28 -3.43 7.65
C ARG A 52 -5.94 -3.55 9.01
N ALA A 53 -7.01 -2.79 9.19
CA ALA A 53 -7.83 -2.78 10.36
C ALA A 53 -9.26 -3.22 9.98
N ASP A 54 -9.41 -4.50 9.64
CA ASP A 54 -10.63 -5.08 9.05
C ASP A 54 -11.74 -5.49 10.04
N GLU A 55 -11.57 -5.25 11.34
CA GLU A 55 -12.68 -5.44 12.29
C GLU A 55 -13.83 -4.49 11.95
N THR A 56 -15.06 -5.00 12.00
CA THR A 56 -16.26 -4.26 11.56
C THR A 56 -17.09 -3.70 12.72
N ASP A 57 -16.81 -4.12 13.95
CA ASP A 57 -17.55 -3.76 15.17
C ASP A 57 -16.58 -3.17 16.22
N TRP A 58 -16.25 -1.90 16.06
CA TRP A 58 -15.39 -1.12 16.96
C TRP A 58 -15.86 0.34 17.04
N ASP A 59 -15.60 0.99 18.16
CA ASP A 59 -15.90 2.41 18.38
C ASP A 59 -14.65 3.29 18.17
N GLU A 60 -13.50 2.85 18.70
CA GLU A 60 -12.21 3.54 18.62
C GLU A 60 -11.11 2.65 18.01
N LEU A 61 -10.29 3.23 17.13
CA LEU A 61 -9.07 2.62 16.62
C LEU A 61 -7.86 3.43 17.10
N HIS A 62 -6.95 2.76 17.79
CA HIS A 62 -5.71 3.35 18.30
C HIS A 62 -4.53 2.90 17.44
N LEU A 63 -3.74 3.85 16.94
CA LEU A 63 -2.49 3.59 16.23
C LEU A 63 -1.29 4.09 17.03
N ARG A 64 -0.20 3.34 16.99
CA ARG A 64 1.13 3.78 17.44
C ARG A 64 2.16 3.57 16.36
N GLY A 65 3.08 4.50 16.25
CA GLY A 65 4.13 4.41 15.27
C GLY A 65 5.23 5.42 15.48
N ARG A 66 6.09 5.54 14.48
CA ARG A 66 7.25 6.41 14.50
C ARG A 66 7.36 7.21 13.22
N ILE A 67 7.84 8.44 13.37
CA ILE A 67 8.25 9.30 12.26
C ILE A 67 9.75 9.53 12.37
N LYS A 68 10.49 9.24 11.32
CA LYS A 68 11.92 9.54 11.24
C LYS A 68 12.13 10.88 10.55
N VAL A 69 12.80 11.79 11.25
CA VAL A 69 13.27 13.07 10.75
C VAL A 69 14.77 12.97 10.47
N PRO A 70 15.21 13.04 9.21
CA PRO A 70 16.62 12.89 8.87
C PRO A 70 17.47 14.06 9.37
N ASP A 71 18.74 13.76 9.64
CA ASP A 71 19.71 14.76 10.05
C ASP A 71 19.89 15.83 8.95
N GLY A 72 19.99 17.10 9.35
CA GLY A 72 20.14 18.23 8.44
C GLY A 72 18.86 18.74 7.76
N LEU A 73 17.73 18.03 7.86
CA LEU A 73 16.46 18.51 7.30
C LEU A 73 16.03 19.85 7.88
N LEU A 74 16.07 19.98 9.22
CA LEU A 74 15.63 21.20 9.89
C LEU A 74 16.53 22.39 9.56
N GLU A 75 17.84 22.19 9.44
CA GLU A 75 18.78 23.22 9.01
C GLU A 75 18.55 23.66 7.55
N TYR A 76 18.08 22.74 6.71
CA TYR A 76 17.79 23.02 5.31
C TYR A 76 16.50 23.85 5.14
N VAL A 77 15.42 23.48 5.83
CA VAL A 77 14.09 24.12 5.67
C VAL A 77 13.93 25.37 6.53
N LEU A 78 14.68 25.49 7.63
CA LEU A 78 14.73 26.68 8.46
C LEU A 78 15.85 27.59 7.94
N GLU A 79 15.50 28.48 7.03
CA GLU A 79 16.43 29.47 6.45
C GLU A 79 16.81 30.61 7.44
N ASP A 80 16.36 30.53 8.69
CA ASP A 80 16.58 31.52 9.74
C ASP A 80 17.30 30.93 10.97
N ASP A 81 17.77 31.78 11.87
CA ASP A 81 18.41 31.37 13.14
C ASP A 81 17.41 30.77 14.15
N ALA A 82 16.28 30.24 13.66
CA ALA A 82 15.22 29.68 14.48
C ALA A 82 15.67 28.35 15.06
N THR A 83 15.39 28.16 16.36
CA THR A 83 15.66 26.88 17.02
C THR A 83 14.60 25.86 16.60
N PRO A 84 14.99 24.68 16.10
CA PRO A 84 14.04 23.60 15.82
C PRO A 84 13.25 23.21 17.08
N GLY A 85 12.06 22.64 16.90
CA GLY A 85 11.13 22.35 18.01
C GLY A 85 10.37 23.58 18.52
N ASP A 86 10.99 24.75 18.58
CA ASP A 86 10.27 26.00 18.89
C ASP A 86 9.57 26.57 17.65
N ALA A 87 10.21 26.46 16.47
CA ALA A 87 9.73 27.03 15.22
C ALA A 87 8.96 26.04 14.32
N THR A 88 8.95 24.76 14.68
CA THR A 88 8.33 23.69 13.88
C THR A 88 7.46 22.78 14.71
N ARG A 89 6.45 22.18 14.08
CA ARG A 89 5.69 21.04 14.63
C ARG A 89 5.62 19.94 13.59
N LEU A 90 5.74 18.71 14.05
CA LEU A 90 5.49 17.52 13.25
C LEU A 90 4.03 17.09 13.44
N LEU A 91 3.34 16.84 12.34
CA LEU A 91 1.94 16.45 12.31
C LEU A 91 1.80 15.13 11.57
N VAL A 92 0.87 14.29 12.03
CA VAL A 92 0.28 13.22 11.23
C VAL A 92 -1.09 13.71 10.77
N CYS A 93 -1.25 13.92 9.47
CA CYS A 93 -2.53 14.31 8.88
C CYS A 93 -3.27 13.06 8.42
N ALA A 94 -4.56 12.94 8.73
CA ALA A 94 -5.44 11.92 8.15
C ALA A 94 -6.37 12.55 7.10
N ASP A 95 -6.53 11.83 6.00
CA ASP A 95 -7.42 12.17 4.89
C ASP A 95 -8.26 10.93 4.51
N CYS A 96 -9.55 10.98 4.81
CA CYS A 96 -10.50 9.95 4.42
C CYS A 96 -11.47 10.55 3.38
N ILE A 97 -11.30 10.16 2.12
CA ILE A 97 -12.08 10.68 1.01
C ILE A 97 -13.54 10.23 1.12
N GLN A 98 -13.76 8.99 1.56
CA GLN A 98 -15.07 8.34 1.66
C GLN A 98 -16.01 9.08 2.63
N THR A 99 -15.47 9.55 3.76
CA THR A 99 -16.23 10.36 4.74
C THR A 99 -16.04 11.87 4.54
N HIS A 100 -15.18 12.28 3.60
CA HIS A 100 -14.74 13.66 3.38
C HIS A 100 -14.09 14.32 4.61
N ASN A 101 -13.54 13.53 5.53
CA ASN A 101 -12.87 14.04 6.73
C ASN A 101 -11.38 14.26 6.48
N ARG A 102 -10.89 15.44 6.86
CA ARG A 102 -9.46 15.79 6.92
C ARG A 102 -9.14 16.41 8.26
N PHE A 103 -8.21 15.82 8.99
CA PHE A 103 -7.87 16.28 10.35
C PHE A 103 -6.43 15.91 10.70
N VAL A 104 -5.94 16.51 11.79
CA VAL A 104 -4.67 16.13 12.41
C VAL A 104 -4.97 14.93 13.32
N ALA A 105 -4.34 13.80 13.02
CA ALA A 105 -4.64 12.50 13.63
C ALA A 105 -3.94 12.28 14.98
N ALA A 106 -2.80 12.93 15.19
CA ALA A 106 -2.00 12.83 16.40
C ALA A 106 -1.69 14.21 16.96
N GLU A 107 -1.45 14.32 18.27
CA GLU A 107 -1.04 15.57 18.88
C GLU A 107 0.24 16.12 18.20
N PRO A 108 0.33 17.43 17.92
CA PRO A 108 1.52 18.01 17.30
C PRO A 108 2.78 17.78 18.12
N ILE A 109 3.85 17.32 17.47
CA ILE A 109 5.07 16.91 18.16
C ILE A 109 6.20 17.94 17.94
N ASP A 110 6.87 18.29 19.02
CA ASP A 110 8.10 19.08 18.99
C ASP A 110 9.25 18.20 18.51
N VAL A 111 9.96 18.61 17.45
CA VAL A 111 11.00 17.77 16.86
C VAL A 111 12.31 18.53 16.61
N MET A 112 13.42 17.85 16.93
CA MET A 112 14.79 18.32 16.69
C MET A 112 15.50 17.52 15.60
N THR A 113 15.46 16.18 15.64
CA THR A 113 16.00 15.24 14.63
C THR A 113 15.78 13.82 15.17
N GLY A 114 15.85 12.80 14.32
CA GLY A 114 15.76 11.40 14.74
C GLY A 114 14.36 10.80 14.66
N SER A 115 14.14 9.69 15.34
CA SER A 115 12.87 8.97 15.34
C SER A 115 12.01 9.41 16.52
N VAL A 116 10.76 9.78 16.23
CA VAL A 116 9.80 10.29 17.20
C VAL A 116 8.54 9.43 17.17
N GLU A 117 8.07 9.03 18.34
CA GLU A 117 6.84 8.24 18.48
C GLU A 117 5.59 9.12 18.35
N PHE A 118 4.53 8.57 17.79
CA PHE A 118 3.21 9.20 17.77
C PHE A 118 2.13 8.21 18.20
N GLU A 119 1.07 8.74 18.79
CA GLU A 119 -0.17 8.01 19.08
C GLU A 119 -1.33 8.74 18.40
N ALA A 120 -2.20 8.00 17.73
CA ALA A 120 -3.40 8.54 17.09
C ALA A 120 -4.62 7.70 17.49
N THR A 121 -5.73 8.38 17.79
CA THR A 121 -7.02 7.73 18.08
C THR A 121 -8.04 8.21 17.07
N PHE A 122 -8.71 7.24 16.42
CA PHE A 122 -9.72 7.48 15.41
C PHE A 122 -11.07 7.00 15.91
N GLN A 123 -12.09 7.83 15.78
CA GLN A 123 -13.48 7.45 16.01
C GLN A 123 -14.04 6.76 14.76
N ARG A 124 -14.83 5.71 14.94
CA ARG A 124 -15.42 4.92 13.86
C ARG A 124 -16.17 5.73 12.81
N ASP A 125 -16.89 6.77 13.25
CA ASP A 125 -17.71 7.63 12.39
C ASP A 125 -16.89 8.57 11.48
N LEU A 126 -15.60 8.75 11.79
CA LEU A 126 -14.70 9.58 10.99
C LEU A 126 -14.09 8.83 9.81
N LEU A 127 -14.04 7.50 9.88
CA LEU A 127 -13.31 6.65 8.93
C LEU A 127 -14.25 5.75 8.12
N ALA A 128 -13.92 5.53 6.85
CA ALA A 128 -14.52 4.50 6.02
C ALA A 128 -13.58 4.13 4.87
N GLY A 129 -13.44 2.85 4.55
CA GLY A 129 -12.58 2.39 3.47
C GLY A 129 -11.10 2.75 3.70
N THR A 130 -10.49 3.43 2.74
CA THR A 130 -9.07 3.79 2.80
C THR A 130 -8.86 5.19 3.38
N VAL A 131 -8.05 5.27 4.44
CA VAL A 131 -7.62 6.48 5.12
C VAL A 131 -6.14 6.70 4.83
N LYS A 132 -5.80 7.87 4.30
CA LYS A 132 -4.43 8.25 4.02
C LYS A 132 -3.84 9.00 5.22
N LEU A 133 -2.73 8.51 5.76
CA LEU A 133 -1.94 9.16 6.80
C LEU A 133 -0.68 9.76 6.19
N SER A 134 -0.46 11.05 6.39
CA SER A 134 0.69 11.79 5.84
C SER A 134 1.48 12.47 6.96
N PRO A 135 2.80 12.22 7.08
CA PRO A 135 3.66 13.02 7.94
C PRO A 135 3.92 14.38 7.30
N VAL A 136 3.78 15.45 8.08
CA VAL A 136 4.02 16.82 7.61
C VAL A 136 4.76 17.61 8.68
N LEU A 137 5.85 18.26 8.29
CA LEU A 137 6.53 19.26 9.11
C LEU A 137 5.94 20.63 8.78
N VAL A 138 5.45 21.35 9.79
CA VAL A 138 4.88 22.70 9.61
C VAL A 138 5.63 23.74 10.43
N ARG A 139 5.64 24.98 9.94
CA ARG A 139 6.09 26.15 10.70
C ARG A 139 5.10 26.45 11.81
N SER A 140 5.54 26.53 13.07
CA SER A 140 4.66 26.81 14.22
C SER A 140 4.61 28.28 14.58
N ASN A 141 5.76 28.96 14.51
CA ASN A 141 5.92 30.34 14.95
C ASN A 141 6.60 31.19 13.88
N ALA A 142 6.20 32.46 13.81
CA ALA A 142 6.89 33.44 13.00
C ALA A 142 8.29 33.70 13.61
N PRO A 143 9.31 34.03 12.79
CA PRO A 143 10.63 34.41 13.29
C PRO A 143 10.52 35.56 14.29
N GLN A 144 11.28 35.51 15.38
CA GLN A 144 11.45 36.66 16.28
C GLN A 144 12.47 37.63 15.67
N ASN A 145 12.15 38.27 14.55
CA ASN A 145 12.95 39.36 14.03
C ASN A 145 12.32 40.70 14.42
N ASP A 146 13.09 41.51 15.15
CA ASP A 146 12.80 42.92 15.35
C ASP A 146 12.92 43.65 13.99
N ASP A 147 11.91 44.47 13.69
CA ASP A 147 11.84 45.42 12.58
C ASP A 147 11.57 44.88 11.16
N ASN A 148 10.30 44.98 10.76
CA ASN A 148 9.87 45.54 9.46
C ASN A 148 10.40 44.91 8.15
N GLU A 149 10.83 43.65 8.16
CA GLU A 149 11.07 42.88 6.92
C GLU A 149 9.83 42.07 6.53
N ASP A 150 9.48 42.10 5.23
CA ASP A 150 8.44 41.24 4.67
C ASP A 150 8.82 39.77 4.91
N PHE A 151 7.98 39.02 5.64
CA PHE A 151 8.20 37.60 5.90
C PHE A 151 8.41 36.84 4.58
N ARG A 152 9.43 35.99 4.54
CA ARG A 152 9.55 35.00 3.45
C ARG A 152 8.44 33.97 3.60
N TYR A 153 7.96 33.41 2.48
CA TYR A 153 6.79 32.51 2.50
C TYR A 153 6.96 31.33 3.49
N GLY A 154 8.15 30.70 3.54
CA GLY A 154 8.47 29.62 4.48
C GLY A 154 8.55 30.02 5.97
N GLN A 155 8.47 31.31 6.30
CA GLN A 155 8.47 31.82 7.67
C GLN A 155 7.05 32.03 8.23
N THR A 156 6.02 31.81 7.40
CA THR A 156 4.62 31.99 7.81
C THR A 156 4.14 30.80 8.64
N PRO A 157 3.58 31.01 9.85
CA PRO A 157 2.98 29.94 10.63
C PRO A 157 1.93 29.15 9.85
N GLY A 158 1.94 27.82 10.00
CA GLY A 158 1.05 26.89 9.32
C GLY A 158 1.51 26.46 7.93
N ILE A 159 2.59 27.03 7.39
CA ILE A 159 3.17 26.57 6.11
C ILE A 159 3.87 25.23 6.30
N ARG A 160 3.68 24.34 5.33
CA ARG A 160 4.38 23.05 5.25
C ARG A 160 5.82 23.29 4.84
N LEU A 161 6.75 22.71 5.58
CA LEU A 161 8.19 22.81 5.35
C LEU A 161 8.77 21.51 4.80
N ALA A 162 8.13 20.38 5.11
CA ALA A 162 8.47 19.08 4.55
C ALA A 162 7.25 18.14 4.58
N ASP A 163 7.27 17.16 3.69
CA ASP A 163 6.37 16.01 3.70
C ASP A 163 7.18 14.70 3.70
N GLY A 164 6.47 13.58 3.64
CA GLY A 164 7.05 12.26 3.70
C GLY A 164 6.15 11.19 3.12
N ARG A 165 6.62 9.95 3.27
CA ARG A 165 5.90 8.77 2.80
C ARG A 165 4.56 8.64 3.49
N ASP A 166 3.53 8.38 2.70
CA ASP A 166 2.18 8.13 3.19
C ASP A 166 2.01 6.69 3.69
N VAL A 167 1.20 6.53 4.74
CA VAL A 167 0.70 5.23 5.20
C VAL A 167 -0.79 5.15 4.92
N TYR A 168 -1.26 4.01 4.41
CA TYR A 168 -2.67 3.78 4.11
C TYR A 168 -3.29 2.85 5.15
N LEU A 169 -4.22 3.39 5.93
CA LEU A 169 -5.04 2.62 6.84
C LEU A 169 -6.31 2.16 6.11
N HIS A 170 -6.54 0.86 6.05
CA HIS A 170 -7.71 0.24 5.47
C HIS A 170 -8.65 -0.16 6.61
N VAL A 171 -9.83 0.45 6.64
CA VAL A 171 -10.94 0.10 7.54
C VAL A 171 -12.15 -0.26 6.68
N ASP A 172 -13.06 -1.05 7.21
CA ASP A 172 -14.28 -1.45 6.50
C ASP A 172 -14.00 -2.08 5.13
N SER A 173 -12.86 -2.77 4.98
CA SER A 173 -12.46 -3.39 3.71
C SER A 173 -13.67 -4.14 3.14
N PRO A 174 -14.28 -3.67 2.05
CA PRO A 174 -15.24 -4.49 1.36
C PRO A 174 -14.45 -5.66 0.77
N ASP A 175 -15.00 -6.86 0.89
CA ASP A 175 -14.72 -7.90 -0.10
C ASP A 175 -14.82 -7.24 -1.50
N ASP A 176 -13.70 -7.19 -2.21
CA ASP A 176 -13.58 -6.94 -3.66
C ASP A 176 -14.18 -5.65 -4.24
N GLU A 177 -13.44 -4.53 -4.23
CA GLU A 177 -13.60 -3.46 -5.25
C GLU A 177 -12.64 -3.60 -6.45
N SER A 178 -11.54 -4.35 -6.30
CA SER A 178 -10.89 -4.96 -7.45
C SER A 178 -11.65 -6.24 -7.74
N GLY A 179 -12.10 -6.48 -8.97
CA GLY A 179 -12.60 -7.82 -9.36
C GLY A 179 -11.52 -8.91 -9.33
N SER A 180 -10.46 -8.72 -8.54
CA SER A 180 -9.41 -9.66 -8.21
C SER A 180 -9.72 -10.23 -6.83
N PHE A 181 -9.98 -11.52 -6.80
CA PHE A 181 -10.19 -12.35 -5.61
C PHE A 181 -9.06 -12.26 -4.55
N LEU A 182 -7.90 -11.68 -4.89
CA LEU A 182 -6.79 -11.46 -3.98
C LEU A 182 -6.51 -9.97 -3.80
N GLU A 183 -6.49 -9.54 -2.55
CA GLU A 183 -6.17 -8.18 -2.16
C GLU A 183 -4.64 -7.95 -2.19
N ILE A 184 -4.19 -6.92 -2.93
CA ILE A 184 -2.78 -6.62 -3.16
C ILE A 184 -2.17 -5.88 -1.95
N MET A 185 -1.20 -6.50 -1.28
CA MET A 185 -0.39 -5.88 -0.21
C MET A 185 0.97 -5.43 -0.68
N SER A 186 1.53 -4.40 -0.06
CA SER A 186 2.93 -4.02 -0.30
C SER A 186 3.86 -4.47 0.83
N LYS A 187 5.00 -5.08 0.46
CA LYS A 187 6.02 -5.55 1.41
C LYS A 187 7.39 -5.30 0.81
N ARG A 188 8.34 -4.86 1.63
CA ARG A 188 9.72 -4.70 1.18
C ARG A 188 10.36 -6.07 1.07
N PHE A 189 10.82 -6.44 -0.13
CA PHE A 189 11.45 -7.75 -0.31
C PHE A 189 12.94 -7.70 0.07
N GLU A 190 13.30 -8.64 0.94
CA GLU A 190 14.64 -8.88 1.47
C GLU A 190 14.81 -10.40 1.73
N ASP A 191 16.04 -10.87 1.87
CA ASP A 191 16.39 -12.29 2.12
C ASP A 191 15.46 -12.91 3.20
N PRO A 192 14.68 -13.97 2.90
CA PRO A 192 14.82 -14.93 1.78
C PRO A 192 14.22 -14.54 0.43
N LEU A 193 13.42 -13.47 0.35
CA LEU A 193 12.85 -13.00 -0.91
C LEU A 193 13.87 -12.16 -1.68
N PRO A 194 14.24 -12.53 -2.93
CA PRO A 194 15.12 -11.70 -3.74
C PRO A 194 14.60 -10.27 -3.89
N GLU A 195 15.48 -9.28 -3.69
CA GLU A 195 15.11 -7.86 -3.71
C GLU A 195 14.54 -7.39 -5.06
N ASP A 196 14.84 -8.11 -6.14
CA ASP A 196 14.39 -7.83 -7.51
C ASP A 196 13.05 -8.51 -7.86
N ASN A 197 12.50 -9.35 -6.99
CA ASN A 197 11.19 -9.96 -7.23
C ASN A 197 10.11 -8.86 -7.27
N VAL A 198 9.15 -8.99 -8.18
CA VAL A 198 8.06 -8.01 -8.32
C VAL A 198 6.94 -8.31 -7.34
N PHE A 199 6.66 -9.58 -7.10
CA PHE A 199 5.60 -10.05 -6.25
C PHE A 199 5.96 -11.38 -5.56
N ASP A 200 5.17 -11.76 -4.56
CA ASP A 200 5.24 -13.01 -3.82
C ASP A 200 3.83 -13.41 -3.37
N LEU A 201 3.50 -14.70 -3.46
CA LEU A 201 2.27 -15.25 -2.89
C LEU A 201 2.63 -16.00 -1.61
N GLU A 202 2.33 -15.41 -0.46
CA GLU A 202 2.60 -16.03 0.83
C GLU A 202 1.50 -17.06 1.15
N HIS A 203 1.89 -18.32 1.24
CA HIS A 203 0.97 -19.46 1.44
C HIS A 203 0.63 -19.73 2.92
N SER A 204 1.12 -18.89 3.83
CA SER A 204 1.00 -19.08 5.27
C SER A 204 0.40 -17.85 5.93
N PRO A 205 -0.75 -17.99 6.63
CA PRO A 205 -1.50 -19.22 6.87
C PRO A 205 -2.24 -19.72 5.61
N ALA A 206 -2.44 -21.04 5.50
CA ALA A 206 -3.08 -21.65 4.32
C ALA A 206 -4.55 -21.22 4.12
N ASP A 207 -5.22 -20.81 5.20
CA ASP A 207 -6.59 -20.30 5.17
C ASP A 207 -6.70 -18.89 4.57
N ASP A 208 -5.60 -18.13 4.50
CA ASP A 208 -5.60 -16.72 4.11
C ASP A 208 -4.31 -16.37 3.32
N PRO A 209 -4.23 -16.81 2.04
CA PRO A 209 -3.06 -16.54 1.24
C PRO A 209 -2.95 -15.06 0.91
N THR A 210 -1.78 -14.49 1.19
CA THR A 210 -1.56 -13.05 1.02
C THR A 210 -0.69 -12.78 -0.19
N PHE A 211 -1.20 -11.95 -1.09
CA PHE A 211 -0.46 -11.53 -2.28
C PHE A 211 0.30 -10.22 -1.99
N TYR A 212 1.63 -10.29 -2.05
CA TYR A 212 2.52 -9.16 -1.82
C TYR A 212 3.15 -8.64 -3.12
N VAL A 213 3.24 -7.33 -3.26
CA VAL A 213 4.05 -6.62 -4.25
C VAL A 213 5.22 -5.93 -3.58
N ASN A 214 6.35 -5.92 -4.28
CA ASN A 214 7.59 -5.39 -3.73
C ASN A 214 7.54 -3.86 -3.60
N SER A 215 7.59 -3.36 -2.37
CA SER A 215 7.58 -1.92 -2.09
C SER A 215 8.86 -1.20 -2.51
N ARG A 216 9.95 -1.92 -2.82
CA ARG A 216 11.20 -1.33 -3.37
C ARG A 216 11.05 -0.81 -4.80
N ILE A 217 9.99 -1.21 -5.51
CA ILE A 217 9.71 -0.74 -6.86
C ILE A 217 8.82 0.50 -6.73
N ASP A 218 9.44 1.68 -6.62
CA ASP A 218 8.79 2.96 -6.24
C ASP A 218 7.49 3.27 -7.00
N LEU A 219 7.42 2.90 -8.29
CA LEU A 219 6.26 3.20 -9.15
C LEU A 219 5.20 2.11 -9.17
N LEU A 220 5.48 0.92 -8.65
CA LEU A 220 4.58 -0.23 -8.77
C LEU A 220 3.33 -0.06 -7.90
N VAL A 221 3.51 0.15 -6.59
CA VAL A 221 2.40 0.31 -5.64
C VAL A 221 1.52 1.51 -6.02
N PRO A 222 2.08 2.70 -6.32
CA PRO A 222 1.26 3.84 -6.78
C PRO A 222 0.52 3.58 -8.10
N ALA A 223 1.10 2.80 -9.02
CA ALA A 223 0.44 2.46 -10.28
C ALA A 223 -0.72 1.48 -10.08
N LEU A 224 -0.53 0.43 -9.26
CA LEU A 224 -1.60 -0.54 -8.92
C LEU A 224 -2.73 0.12 -8.14
N LYS A 225 -2.42 1.03 -7.20
CA LYS A 225 -3.44 1.75 -6.41
C LYS A 225 -4.11 2.91 -7.16
N ASN A 226 -3.76 3.14 -8.41
CA ASN A 226 -4.25 4.29 -9.16
C ASN A 226 -5.74 4.18 -9.48
N ARG A 227 -6.59 4.99 -8.85
CA ARG A 227 -8.05 5.00 -9.11
C ARG A 227 -8.48 5.94 -10.24
N ALA A 228 -7.59 6.31 -11.17
CA ALA A 228 -7.96 7.13 -12.31
C ALA A 228 -9.04 6.41 -13.14
N PRO A 229 -10.22 7.03 -13.36
CA PRO A 229 -11.33 6.36 -14.04
C PRO A 229 -11.08 6.20 -15.55
N HIS A 230 -10.15 6.98 -16.12
CA HIS A 230 -9.88 7.04 -17.57
C HIS A 230 -8.40 7.37 -17.86
N GLY A 231 -8.01 7.17 -19.12
CA GLY A 231 -6.71 7.56 -19.67
C GLY A 231 -5.60 6.54 -19.41
N SER A 232 -4.39 6.87 -19.85
CA SER A 232 -3.19 6.01 -19.77
C SER A 232 -2.91 5.47 -18.36
N LYS A 233 -3.22 6.24 -17.30
CA LYS A 233 -3.06 5.81 -15.91
C LYS A 233 -3.96 4.63 -15.53
N ARG A 234 -5.21 4.62 -15.98
CA ARG A 234 -6.13 3.49 -15.79
C ARG A 234 -5.56 2.25 -16.47
N TRP A 235 -5.23 2.36 -17.75
CA TRP A 235 -4.77 1.20 -18.52
C TRP A 235 -3.40 0.70 -18.08
N THR A 236 -2.54 1.59 -17.55
CA THR A 236 -1.30 1.17 -16.90
C THR A 236 -1.59 0.29 -15.69
N ARG A 237 -2.55 0.66 -14.84
CA ARG A 237 -2.97 -0.16 -13.71
C ARG A 237 -3.48 -1.52 -14.18
N GLU A 238 -4.45 -1.55 -15.11
CA GLU A 238 -5.09 -2.80 -15.53
C GLU A 238 -4.07 -3.77 -16.19
N VAL A 239 -3.15 -3.23 -17.00
CA VAL A 239 -2.07 -4.03 -17.59
C VAL A 239 -1.12 -4.58 -16.51
N LEU A 240 -0.80 -3.79 -15.48
CA LEU A 240 0.03 -4.26 -14.35
C LEU A 240 -0.70 -5.31 -13.50
N GLU A 241 -1.98 -5.09 -13.20
CA GLU A 241 -2.84 -6.04 -12.49
C GLU A 241 -2.89 -7.38 -13.22
N ARG A 242 -2.97 -7.39 -14.55
CA ARG A 242 -2.97 -8.63 -15.35
C ARG A 242 -1.59 -9.26 -15.50
N LEU A 243 -0.55 -8.45 -15.71
CA LEU A 243 0.84 -8.93 -15.80
C LEU A 243 1.24 -9.72 -14.55
N ILE A 244 0.77 -9.26 -13.40
CA ILE A 244 1.08 -9.87 -12.10
C ILE A 244 0.00 -10.88 -11.69
N GLY A 245 -1.27 -10.59 -11.94
CA GLY A 245 -2.39 -11.46 -11.59
C GLY A 245 -2.35 -12.79 -12.35
N HIS A 246 -1.93 -12.80 -13.61
CA HIS A 246 -1.90 -14.02 -14.43
C HIS A 246 -1.02 -15.15 -13.82
N PRO A 247 0.27 -14.92 -13.48
CA PRO A 247 1.06 -15.95 -12.82
C PRO A 247 0.55 -16.32 -11.42
N VAL A 248 0.01 -15.35 -10.66
CA VAL A 248 -0.57 -15.60 -9.33
C VAL A 248 -1.79 -16.54 -9.42
N TRP A 249 -2.66 -16.35 -10.41
CA TRP A 249 -3.80 -17.23 -10.64
C TRP A 249 -3.36 -18.64 -11.03
N ILE A 250 -2.33 -18.80 -11.86
CA ILE A 250 -1.78 -20.12 -12.17
C ILE A 250 -1.31 -20.81 -10.88
N GLU A 251 -0.59 -20.09 -10.02
CA GLU A 251 -0.10 -20.62 -8.74
C GLU A 251 -1.25 -21.02 -7.80
N LEU A 252 -2.26 -20.16 -7.62
CA LEU A 252 -3.45 -20.45 -6.83
C LEU A 252 -4.20 -21.68 -7.34
N VAL A 253 -4.36 -21.82 -8.65
CA VAL A 253 -5.07 -22.95 -9.25
C VAL A 253 -4.30 -24.25 -9.02
N LEU A 254 -2.98 -24.24 -9.24
CA LEU A 254 -2.15 -25.42 -9.01
C LEU A 254 -2.12 -25.81 -7.53
N TRP A 255 -2.06 -24.83 -6.63
CA TRP A 255 -2.14 -25.06 -5.20
C TRP A 255 -3.50 -25.63 -4.81
N THR A 256 -4.59 -25.01 -5.28
CA THR A 256 -5.96 -25.51 -5.07
C THR A 256 -6.10 -26.95 -5.55
N ALA A 257 -5.67 -27.24 -6.78
CA ALA A 257 -5.71 -28.58 -7.36
C ALA A 257 -4.94 -29.60 -6.50
N ALA A 258 -3.76 -29.24 -6.03
CA ALA A 258 -2.91 -30.11 -5.21
C ALA A 258 -3.48 -30.38 -3.81
N ASP A 259 -4.33 -29.50 -3.29
CA ASP A 259 -4.88 -29.57 -1.93
C ASP A 259 -6.31 -30.14 -1.88
N ILE A 260 -7.02 -30.20 -3.02
CA ILE A 260 -8.32 -30.87 -3.12
C ILE A 260 -8.19 -32.34 -2.72
N GLN A 261 -9.12 -32.81 -1.90
CA GLN A 261 -9.20 -34.21 -1.48
C GLN A 261 -10.61 -34.74 -1.68
N ASN A 262 -10.76 -35.80 -2.47
CA ASN A 262 -12.06 -36.41 -2.81
C ASN A 262 -13.05 -35.40 -3.43
N GLY A 263 -12.55 -34.44 -4.21
CA GLY A 263 -13.34 -33.37 -4.82
C GLY A 263 -13.77 -32.25 -3.86
N GLU A 264 -13.25 -32.20 -2.63
CA GLU A 264 -13.57 -31.15 -1.65
C GLU A 264 -12.36 -30.22 -1.43
N CYS A 265 -12.61 -28.91 -1.55
CA CYS A 265 -11.66 -27.85 -1.18
C CYS A 265 -11.48 -27.81 0.35
N GLN A 266 -10.25 -27.56 0.81
CA GLN A 266 -9.93 -27.48 2.24
C GLN A 266 -10.17 -26.08 2.82
N HIS A 267 -10.02 -25.05 1.98
CA HIS A 267 -10.13 -23.65 2.38
C HIS A 267 -11.25 -22.93 1.63
N GLY A 268 -11.82 -21.89 2.25
CA GLY A 268 -12.92 -21.11 1.65
C GLY A 268 -12.54 -20.50 0.31
N TRP A 269 -11.35 -19.88 0.26
CA TRP A 269 -10.82 -19.20 -0.92
C TRP A 269 -10.64 -20.11 -2.14
N GLN A 270 -10.30 -21.38 -1.91
CA GLN A 270 -10.14 -22.37 -2.98
C GLN A 270 -11.44 -22.61 -3.74
N ARG A 271 -12.58 -22.52 -3.05
CA ARG A 271 -13.90 -22.69 -3.68
C ARG A 271 -14.17 -21.57 -4.69
N ASP A 272 -13.73 -20.36 -4.39
CA ASP A 272 -13.88 -19.22 -5.29
C ASP A 272 -12.97 -19.37 -6.51
N VAL A 273 -11.73 -19.84 -6.33
CA VAL A 273 -10.83 -20.20 -7.45
C VAL A 273 -11.47 -21.25 -8.36
N VAL A 274 -12.00 -22.34 -7.79
CA VAL A 274 -12.68 -23.40 -8.56
C VAL A 274 -13.91 -22.85 -9.28
N LYS A 275 -14.70 -21.99 -8.64
CA LYS A 275 -15.88 -21.38 -9.23
C LYS A 275 -15.52 -20.51 -10.43
N THR A 276 -14.51 -19.64 -10.30
CA THR A 276 -14.02 -18.82 -11.42
C THR A 276 -13.55 -19.70 -12.58
N LEU A 277 -12.81 -20.77 -12.32
CA LEU A 277 -12.42 -21.71 -13.38
C LEU A 277 -13.61 -22.42 -14.02
N THR A 278 -14.63 -22.77 -13.23
CA THR A 278 -15.85 -23.42 -13.74
C THR A 278 -16.51 -22.54 -14.80
N GLU A 279 -16.59 -21.24 -14.56
CA GLU A 279 -17.22 -20.26 -15.45
C GLU A 279 -16.42 -20.03 -16.76
N HIS A 280 -15.11 -20.29 -16.77
CA HIS A 280 -14.21 -19.90 -17.87
C HIS A 280 -13.44 -21.03 -18.55
N MET A 281 -13.28 -22.19 -17.90
CA MET A 281 -12.48 -23.31 -18.41
C MET A 281 -13.33 -24.52 -18.80
N TYR A 282 -14.52 -24.67 -18.22
CA TYR A 282 -15.36 -25.85 -18.43
C TYR A 282 -16.71 -25.49 -19.05
N ASP A 283 -17.22 -26.37 -19.91
CA ASP A 283 -18.55 -26.24 -20.53
C ASP A 283 -19.71 -26.62 -19.58
N HIS A 284 -19.45 -26.66 -18.26
CA HIS A 284 -20.42 -27.03 -17.23
C HIS A 284 -20.38 -26.06 -16.05
N ASP A 285 -21.50 -25.91 -15.36
CA ASP A 285 -21.67 -24.95 -14.27
C ASP A 285 -21.55 -25.60 -12.86
N ASP A 286 -20.87 -26.75 -12.73
CA ASP A 286 -20.71 -27.47 -11.45
C ASP A 286 -19.27 -27.37 -10.90
N PRO A 287 -19.03 -26.52 -9.87
CA PRO A 287 -17.74 -26.41 -9.21
C PRO A 287 -17.23 -27.71 -8.58
N ASP A 288 -18.13 -28.60 -8.13
CA ASP A 288 -17.70 -29.86 -7.52
C ASP A 288 -17.20 -30.85 -8.60
N GLU A 289 -17.68 -30.75 -9.84
CA GLU A 289 -17.15 -31.49 -10.99
C GLU A 289 -15.77 -30.94 -11.39
N THR A 290 -15.64 -29.62 -11.51
CA THR A 290 -14.37 -28.90 -11.74
C THR A 290 -13.30 -29.32 -10.73
N ALA A 291 -13.64 -29.36 -9.44
CA ALA A 291 -12.69 -29.73 -8.38
C ALA A 291 -12.16 -31.17 -8.55
N ARG A 292 -13.04 -32.12 -8.90
CA ARG A 292 -12.64 -33.52 -9.15
C ARG A 292 -11.76 -33.65 -10.40
N ASP A 293 -12.07 -32.89 -11.44
CA ASP A 293 -11.28 -32.88 -12.68
C ASP A 293 -9.87 -32.32 -12.42
N LEU A 294 -9.77 -31.24 -11.64
CA LEU A 294 -8.49 -30.68 -11.19
C LEU A 294 -7.67 -31.69 -10.37
N GLU A 295 -8.30 -32.36 -9.38
CA GLU A 295 -7.68 -33.40 -8.54
C GLU A 295 -7.17 -34.58 -9.40
N GLU A 296 -7.96 -35.05 -10.36
CA GLU A 296 -7.54 -36.15 -11.26
C GLU A 296 -6.34 -35.75 -12.12
N ARG A 297 -6.37 -34.53 -12.69
CA ARG A 297 -5.34 -34.06 -13.62
C ARG A 297 -4.02 -33.77 -12.92
N ILE A 298 -4.03 -33.18 -11.72
CA ILE A 298 -2.80 -32.90 -10.98
C ILE A 298 -2.16 -34.18 -10.42
N SER A 299 -2.98 -35.21 -10.16
CA SER A 299 -2.52 -36.52 -9.66
C SER A 299 -1.72 -37.32 -10.69
N ASP A 300 -1.84 -36.98 -11.99
CA ASP A 300 -1.10 -37.60 -13.09
C ASP A 300 -0.06 -36.63 -13.66
N PRO A 301 1.25 -36.81 -13.36
CA PRO A 301 2.31 -35.93 -13.84
C PRO A 301 2.36 -35.76 -15.37
N GLU A 302 1.84 -36.72 -16.14
CA GLU A 302 1.81 -36.62 -17.61
C GLU A 302 0.73 -35.65 -18.10
N ARG A 303 -0.29 -35.35 -17.28
CA ARG A 303 -1.40 -34.43 -17.61
C ARG A 303 -1.16 -33.00 -17.14
N VAL A 304 -0.26 -32.79 -16.18
CA VAL A 304 0.06 -31.45 -15.64
C VAL A 304 0.44 -30.44 -16.74
N PRO A 305 1.25 -30.77 -17.76
CA PRO A 305 1.56 -29.80 -18.82
C PRO A 305 0.31 -29.34 -19.59
N MET A 306 -0.63 -30.25 -19.87
CA MET A 306 -1.88 -29.93 -20.54
C MET A 306 -2.79 -29.08 -19.64
N LEU A 307 -2.86 -29.41 -18.34
CA LEU A 307 -3.60 -28.61 -17.37
C LEU A 307 -3.08 -27.17 -17.32
N VAL A 308 -1.76 -26.96 -17.29
CA VAL A 308 -1.17 -25.62 -17.28
C VAL A 308 -1.47 -24.84 -18.57
N GLU A 309 -1.46 -25.52 -19.72
CA GLU A 309 -1.81 -24.91 -21.01
C GLU A 309 -3.28 -24.45 -21.02
N GLU A 310 -4.20 -25.30 -20.59
CA GLU A 310 -5.63 -25.00 -20.51
C GLU A 310 -5.93 -23.86 -19.52
N ILE A 311 -5.31 -23.89 -18.32
CA ILE A 311 -5.42 -22.78 -17.36
C ILE A 311 -4.95 -21.48 -17.99
N ASN A 312 -3.82 -21.50 -18.70
CA ASN A 312 -3.25 -20.31 -19.32
C ASN A 312 -4.13 -19.76 -20.47
N GLU A 313 -4.81 -20.63 -21.23
CA GLU A 313 -5.79 -20.22 -22.23
C GLU A 313 -7.03 -19.60 -21.57
N SER A 314 -7.62 -20.27 -20.57
CA SER A 314 -8.79 -19.77 -19.86
C SER A 314 -8.54 -18.45 -19.12
N LEU A 315 -7.36 -18.29 -18.51
CA LEU A 315 -7.00 -17.03 -17.86
C LEU A 315 -6.80 -15.89 -18.88
N GLN A 316 -6.32 -16.18 -20.10
CA GLN A 316 -6.26 -15.17 -21.16
C GLN A 316 -7.66 -14.74 -21.62
N GLU A 317 -8.63 -15.65 -21.66
CA GLU A 317 -10.02 -15.32 -21.97
C GLU A 317 -10.67 -14.53 -20.82
N TYR A 318 -10.43 -14.95 -19.58
CA TYR A 318 -10.93 -14.28 -18.38
C TYR A 318 -10.40 -12.84 -18.25
N PHE A 319 -9.09 -12.66 -18.42
CA PHE A 319 -8.46 -11.36 -18.28
C PHE A 319 -8.53 -10.50 -19.54
N ASP A 320 -8.78 -11.04 -20.73
CA ASP A 320 -8.75 -10.29 -22.01
C ASP A 320 -7.56 -9.29 -22.10
N PRO A 321 -6.30 -9.73 -21.91
CA PRO A 321 -5.14 -8.83 -21.86
C PRO A 321 -4.93 -8.08 -23.19
N ARG A 322 -5.48 -8.60 -24.28
CA ARG A 322 -5.43 -7.97 -25.60
C ARG A 322 -6.15 -6.63 -25.60
N SER A 323 -7.40 -6.58 -25.15
CA SER A 323 -8.19 -5.34 -25.16
C SER A 323 -7.50 -4.23 -24.35
N ASP A 324 -6.88 -4.59 -23.24
CA ASP A 324 -6.17 -3.62 -22.39
C ASP A 324 -4.91 -3.07 -23.02
N LEU A 325 -4.11 -3.93 -23.66
CA LEU A 325 -2.93 -3.48 -24.38
C LEU A 325 -3.31 -2.58 -25.55
N GLU A 326 -4.37 -2.92 -26.30
CA GLU A 326 -4.91 -2.08 -27.36
C GLU A 326 -5.31 -0.70 -26.81
N ASN A 327 -6.09 -0.66 -25.72
CA ASN A 327 -6.50 0.60 -25.08
C ASN A 327 -5.32 1.41 -24.51
N LEU A 328 -4.32 0.76 -23.91
CA LEU A 328 -3.11 1.43 -23.40
C LEU A 328 -2.34 2.06 -24.56
N PHE A 329 -2.16 1.34 -25.67
CA PHE A 329 -1.44 1.86 -26.83
C PHE A 329 -2.18 3.03 -27.48
N GLU A 330 -3.52 2.99 -27.56
CA GLU A 330 -4.32 4.10 -28.07
C GLU A 330 -4.21 5.39 -27.23
N GLU A 331 -3.95 5.27 -25.93
CA GLU A 331 -3.85 6.41 -25.02
C GLU A 331 -2.42 6.96 -24.88
N VAL A 332 -1.41 6.18 -25.26
CA VAL A 332 0.02 6.54 -25.10
C VAL A 332 0.69 6.91 -26.43
N LEU A 333 0.24 6.37 -27.56
CA LEU A 333 0.74 6.67 -28.91
C LEU A 333 -0.08 7.81 -29.56
#